data_AF-A0A7C8IUM9-F1
#
_entry.id   AF-A0A7C8IUM9-F1
#
_cell.length_a   1.000
_cell.length_b   1.000
_cell.length_c   1.000
_cell.angle_alpha   90.00
_cell.angle_beta   90.00
_cell.angle_gamma   90.00
#
_symmetry.space_group_name_H-M   'P 1'
#
loop_
_entity.id
_entity.type
_entity.pdbx_description
1 polymer ?
#
loop_
_entity_poly.entity_id
_entity_poly.type
_entity_poly.pdbx_seq_one_letter_code
_entity_poly.pdbx_strand_id
1 'polypeptide(L)'
;MTHNTIDETLEELSLPGSQAIIVQEQTIEDPTFDLPWYQWWMLEQIHKQPERLLQILPAYRSYKDSTAAIRILWGQIRRAITTSGQCSIESITDMLISQQLVNIEDSYEALLSVKDLVFCIIGLQTMLYQPCFDIGIPGGYRILDEMNGYQGSTRMSLYQSSNSSARDLPEFLLGFGMMLPPPNYCPSDNDAERHIFNQIKTVTPNDIDAHVLSRLCGLKFQWIDSLSCHLELDKHSSTLFLYRYPSFCISNLQQHELRNIKDGRKTALYSCASGANGTLRWANEEDITGLLREILLSYRVIFGQNKRSRTVFRKLRPFTSISNRGHDQNLAELCGKKRFNCSLTLVEQEEYDLAVDFPHLRSRIALLAGYASSKQPHSLRRLWHDRRNSPTWLAYWSALVFGFMGLLLVLIQTVFQILQYVDQVRDDHN
;
A
#
# COMPACT_ATOMS: atom_id res chain seq x y z
N MET A 1 -5.13 22.44 -80.03
CA MET A 1 -3.93 21.60 -80.18
C MET A 1 -3.10 21.76 -78.91
N THR A 2 -2.91 20.63 -78.20
CA THR A 2 -1.77 20.26 -77.30
C THR A 2 -1.34 21.24 -76.19
N HIS A 3 -1.70 21.02 -74.92
CA HIS A 3 -1.08 20.15 -73.88
C HIS A 3 0.16 20.72 -73.15
N ASN A 4 0.01 20.89 -71.82
CA ASN A 4 0.89 20.45 -70.69
C ASN A 4 2.35 20.98 -70.60
N THR A 5 2.99 21.28 -69.46
CA THR A 5 2.72 21.21 -68.00
C THR A 5 3.97 21.71 -67.22
N ILE A 6 3.78 22.29 -66.00
CA ILE A 6 4.55 22.09 -64.74
C ILE A 6 6.00 22.68 -64.68
N ASP A 7 6.55 23.32 -63.63
CA ASP A 7 6.21 23.56 -62.21
C ASP A 7 7.03 24.77 -61.63
N GLU A 8 6.73 25.07 -60.36
CA GLU A 8 7.57 25.63 -59.28
C GLU A 8 7.70 27.15 -59.13
N THR A 9 7.02 27.69 -58.11
CA THR A 9 7.62 28.59 -57.10
C THR A 9 6.82 28.56 -55.79
N LEU A 10 7.53 28.38 -54.69
CA LEU A 10 7.08 28.49 -53.30
C LEU A 10 6.48 29.87 -52.98
N GLU A 11 5.40 29.90 -52.20
CA GLU A 11 5.10 31.04 -51.32
C GLU A 11 4.40 30.60 -50.02
N GLU A 12 4.78 31.29 -48.95
CA GLU A 12 4.47 31.07 -47.55
C GLU A 12 2.97 31.16 -47.21
N LEU A 13 2.47 30.26 -46.36
CA LEU A 13 1.19 30.42 -45.68
C LEU A 13 1.30 29.99 -44.22
N SER A 14 1.35 31.00 -43.35
CA SER A 14 1.20 30.93 -41.90
C SER A 14 -0.17 30.34 -41.52
N LEU A 15 -0.17 29.27 -40.72
CA LEU A 15 -1.37 28.65 -40.15
C LEU A 15 -1.84 29.36 -38.87
N PRO A 16 -3.15 29.59 -38.68
CA PRO A 16 -3.70 30.19 -37.48
C PRO A 16 -3.79 29.18 -36.31
N GLY A 17 -3.62 29.71 -35.10
CA GLY A 17 -3.42 28.95 -33.87
C GLY A 17 -4.52 27.93 -33.53
N SER A 18 -4.07 26.74 -33.12
CA SER A 18 -4.88 25.78 -32.37
C SER A 18 -5.32 26.40 -31.04
N GLN A 19 -6.57 26.86 -30.99
CA GLN A 19 -7.30 26.91 -29.74
C GLN A 19 -7.49 25.47 -29.27
N ALA A 20 -6.73 25.10 -28.24
CA ALA A 20 -7.02 23.89 -27.47
C ALA A 20 -8.40 24.06 -26.85
N ILE A 21 -9.40 23.39 -27.43
CA ILE A 21 -10.71 23.22 -26.82
C ILE A 21 -10.47 22.38 -25.57
N ILE A 22 -10.36 23.03 -24.42
CA ILE A 22 -10.42 22.39 -23.11
C ILE A 22 -11.85 21.85 -22.99
N VAL A 23 -12.02 20.59 -23.36
CA VAL A 23 -13.25 19.85 -23.10
C VAL A 23 -13.38 19.74 -21.59
N GLN A 24 -14.32 20.48 -21.00
CA GLN A 24 -14.82 20.23 -19.64
C GLN A 24 -15.42 18.83 -19.63
N GLU A 25 -14.63 17.88 -19.14
CA GLU A 25 -15.01 16.49 -18.95
C GLU A 25 -15.88 16.42 -17.68
N GLN A 26 -17.14 16.03 -17.85
CA GLN A 26 -18.13 15.99 -16.78
C GLN A 26 -17.69 14.99 -15.70
N THR A 27 -17.64 15.45 -14.46
CA THR A 27 -17.14 14.73 -13.29
C THR A 27 -18.05 13.56 -12.92
N ILE A 28 -17.45 12.39 -12.69
CA ILE A 28 -18.03 11.28 -11.94
C ILE A 28 -17.78 11.58 -10.47
N GLU A 29 -18.65 12.35 -9.85
CA GLU A 29 -18.60 12.51 -8.39
C GLU A 29 -19.03 11.20 -7.73
N ASP A 30 -18.12 10.56 -6.99
CA ASP A 30 -18.53 9.57 -6.00
C ASP A 30 -19.05 10.35 -4.77
N PRO A 31 -20.34 10.26 -4.43
CA PRO A 31 -20.89 11.05 -3.34
C PRO A 31 -20.45 10.55 -1.95
N THR A 32 -19.53 9.57 -1.85
CA THR A 32 -18.86 9.21 -0.58
C THR A 32 -17.59 10.00 -0.34
N PHE A 33 -16.82 10.25 -1.39
CA PHE A 33 -15.42 10.61 -1.29
C PHE A 33 -15.14 11.84 -2.14
N ASP A 34 -14.76 12.92 -1.48
CA ASP A 34 -14.17 14.08 -2.15
C ASP A 34 -12.68 13.82 -2.39
N LEU A 35 -12.40 12.86 -3.29
CA LEU A 35 -11.04 12.42 -3.63
C LEU A 35 -10.81 12.53 -5.14
N PRO A 36 -10.32 13.68 -5.65
CA PRO A 36 -10.11 13.90 -7.08
C PRO A 36 -9.22 12.84 -7.76
N TRP A 37 -8.20 12.37 -7.05
CA TRP A 37 -7.31 11.32 -7.57
C TRP A 37 -8.00 9.97 -7.70
N TYR A 38 -8.98 9.67 -6.85
CA TYR A 38 -9.65 8.37 -6.80
C TYR A 38 -10.55 8.20 -8.01
N GLN A 39 -11.28 9.26 -8.38
CA GLN A 39 -12.07 9.29 -9.60
C GLN A 39 -11.19 9.09 -10.85
N TRP A 40 -10.09 9.84 -10.95
CA TRP A 40 -9.15 9.69 -12.07
C TRP A 40 -8.57 8.28 -12.13
N TRP A 41 -8.14 7.75 -10.98
CA TRP A 41 -7.58 6.41 -10.87
C TRP A 41 -8.61 5.35 -11.26
N MET A 42 -9.85 5.46 -10.81
CA MET A 42 -10.93 4.52 -11.13
C MET A 42 -11.17 4.47 -12.64
N LEU A 43 -11.28 5.63 -13.30
CA LEU A 43 -11.43 5.69 -14.74
C LEU A 43 -10.25 5.06 -15.46
N GLU A 44 -9.03 5.38 -15.04
CA GLU A 44 -7.80 4.78 -15.58
C GLU A 44 -7.79 3.25 -15.43
N GLN A 45 -8.25 2.70 -14.30
CA GLN A 45 -8.33 1.26 -14.11
C GLN A 45 -9.39 0.61 -14.99
N ILE A 46 -10.54 1.27 -15.20
CA ILE A 46 -11.60 0.76 -16.08
C ILE A 46 -11.13 0.74 -17.54
N HIS A 47 -10.43 1.78 -17.99
CA HIS A 47 -9.88 1.83 -19.35
C HIS A 47 -8.81 0.76 -19.63
N LYS A 48 -8.16 0.23 -18.59
CA LYS A 48 -7.22 -0.91 -18.72
C LYS A 48 -7.93 -2.26 -18.87
N GLN A 49 -9.23 -2.33 -18.59
CA GLN A 49 -9.97 -3.58 -18.70
C GLN A 49 -10.37 -3.88 -20.15
N PRO A 50 -10.64 -5.15 -20.50
CA PRO A 50 -11.05 -5.52 -21.85
C PRO A 50 -12.35 -4.82 -22.28
N GLU A 51 -12.42 -4.40 -23.55
CA GLU A 51 -13.58 -3.68 -24.11
C GLU A 51 -14.90 -4.44 -23.97
N ARG A 52 -14.87 -5.78 -23.91
CA ARG A 52 -16.07 -6.63 -23.71
C ARG A 52 -16.87 -6.23 -22.46
N LEU A 53 -16.22 -5.72 -21.41
CA LEU A 53 -16.90 -5.27 -20.19
C LEU A 53 -17.67 -3.96 -20.39
N LEU A 54 -17.32 -3.18 -21.40
CA LEU A 54 -17.96 -1.91 -21.72
C LEU A 54 -19.02 -2.05 -22.81
N GLN A 55 -18.89 -3.05 -23.70
CA GLN A 55 -19.86 -3.31 -24.77
C GLN A 55 -21.26 -3.71 -24.26
N ILE A 56 -21.35 -4.27 -23.05
CA ILE A 56 -22.63 -4.59 -22.39
C ILE A 56 -23.44 -3.36 -21.95
N LEU A 57 -22.86 -2.16 -22.04
CA LEU A 57 -23.52 -0.92 -21.63
C LEU A 57 -24.44 -0.42 -22.77
N PRO A 58 -25.73 -0.14 -22.50
CA PRO A 58 -26.68 0.32 -23.52
C PRO A 58 -26.27 1.58 -24.27
N ALA A 59 -25.42 2.41 -23.64
CA ALA A 59 -24.94 3.70 -24.15
C ALA A 59 -23.50 3.65 -24.69
N TYR A 60 -22.91 2.48 -24.95
CA TYR A 60 -21.56 2.35 -25.52
C TYR A 60 -21.54 2.71 -27.02
N ARG A 61 -21.83 3.98 -27.34
CA ARG A 61 -21.74 4.53 -28.70
C ARG A 61 -20.67 5.61 -28.82
N SER A 62 -20.23 6.20 -27.70
CA SER A 62 -19.22 7.25 -27.62
C SER A 62 -18.53 7.28 -26.26
N TYR A 63 -17.27 7.73 -26.19
CA TYR A 63 -16.47 7.82 -24.97
C TYR A 63 -17.19 8.55 -23.81
N LYS A 64 -17.84 9.68 -24.11
CA LYS A 64 -18.57 10.47 -23.10
C LYS A 64 -19.80 9.74 -22.54
N ASP A 65 -20.46 8.93 -23.38
CA ASP A 65 -21.65 8.19 -22.99
C ASP A 65 -21.29 6.99 -22.11
N SER A 66 -20.12 6.37 -22.37
CA SER A 66 -19.56 5.29 -21.55
C SER A 66 -19.26 5.74 -20.12
N THR A 67 -18.66 6.93 -19.94
CA THR A 67 -18.36 7.51 -18.61
C THR A 67 -19.64 7.72 -17.78
N ALA A 68 -20.72 8.20 -18.41
CA ALA A 68 -22.00 8.41 -17.74
C ALA A 68 -22.67 7.08 -17.33
N ALA A 69 -22.64 6.07 -18.21
CA ALA A 69 -23.15 4.74 -17.92
C ALA A 69 -22.39 4.06 -16.78
N ILE A 70 -21.04 4.14 -16.80
CA ILE A 70 -20.17 3.65 -15.72
C ILE A 70 -20.54 4.30 -14.39
N ARG A 71 -20.78 5.62 -14.36
CA ARG A 71 -21.18 6.34 -13.15
C ARG A 71 -22.50 5.82 -12.57
N ILE A 72 -23.49 5.56 -13.42
CA ILE A 72 -24.79 5.01 -12.99
C ILE A 72 -24.58 3.63 -12.38
N LEU A 73 -23.87 2.74 -13.08
CA LEU A 73 -23.57 1.40 -12.59
C LEU A 73 -22.79 1.40 -11.28
N TRP A 74 -21.77 2.25 -11.17
CA TRP A 74 -20.98 2.44 -9.96
C TRP A 74 -21.89 2.74 -8.76
N GLY A 75 -22.80 3.72 -8.92
CA GLY A 75 -23.77 4.10 -7.90
C GLY A 75 -24.74 2.98 -7.53
N GLN A 76 -25.21 2.21 -8.51
CA GLN A 76 -26.17 1.11 -8.30
C GLN A 76 -25.54 -0.09 -7.60
N ILE A 77 -24.36 -0.51 -8.04
CA ILE A 77 -23.60 -1.60 -7.41
C ILE A 77 -23.26 -1.22 -5.97
N ARG A 78 -22.79 0.02 -5.76
CA ARG A 78 -22.54 0.52 -4.40
C ARG A 78 -23.79 0.49 -3.54
N ARG A 79 -24.92 0.96 -4.05
CA ARG A 79 -26.19 0.96 -3.30
C ARG A 79 -26.60 -0.46 -2.91
N ALA A 80 -26.45 -1.41 -3.83
CA ALA A 80 -26.72 -2.83 -3.56
C ALA A 80 -25.81 -3.40 -2.47
N ILE A 81 -24.50 -3.10 -2.50
CA ILE A 81 -23.52 -3.53 -1.48
C ILE A 81 -23.82 -2.88 -0.11
N THR A 82 -24.32 -1.65 -0.10
CA THR A 82 -24.51 -0.87 1.13
C THR A 82 -25.86 -1.07 1.81
N THR A 83 -26.88 -1.47 1.07
CA THR A 83 -28.26 -1.62 1.58
C THR A 83 -28.57 -3.07 1.98
N SER A 84 -28.00 -4.05 1.30
CA SER A 84 -28.30 -5.47 1.54
C SER A 84 -27.31 -6.09 2.54
N GLY A 85 -27.83 -6.81 3.54
CA GLY A 85 -27.01 -7.50 4.55
C GLY A 85 -26.38 -8.81 4.08
N GLN A 86 -26.91 -9.40 3.00
CA GLN A 86 -26.32 -10.51 2.25
C GLN A 86 -26.42 -10.13 0.77
N CYS A 87 -25.27 -10.01 0.11
CA CYS A 87 -25.17 -9.50 -1.24
C CYS A 87 -24.13 -10.33 -1.98
N SER A 88 -24.54 -11.05 -3.02
CA SER A 88 -23.64 -11.82 -3.87
C SER A 88 -23.43 -11.11 -5.22
N ILE A 89 -22.36 -11.46 -5.94
CA ILE A 89 -22.13 -10.94 -7.30
C ILE A 89 -23.32 -11.28 -8.21
N GLU A 90 -23.89 -12.47 -8.03
CA GLU A 90 -25.06 -12.92 -8.76
C GLU A 90 -26.30 -12.06 -8.45
N SER A 91 -26.57 -11.78 -7.17
CA SER A 91 -27.72 -10.95 -6.78
C SER A 91 -27.62 -9.51 -7.31
N ILE A 92 -26.40 -8.95 -7.37
CA ILE A 92 -26.14 -7.64 -7.96
C ILE A 92 -26.35 -7.71 -9.48
N THR A 93 -25.89 -8.78 -10.11
CA THR A 93 -26.05 -9.00 -11.55
C THR A 93 -27.54 -9.04 -11.91
N ASP A 94 -28.34 -9.83 -11.21
CA ASP A 94 -29.80 -9.93 -11.40
C ASP A 94 -30.50 -8.57 -11.21
N MET A 95 -30.02 -7.78 -10.24
CA MET A 95 -30.50 -6.41 -10.01
C MET A 95 -30.19 -5.48 -11.19
N LEU A 96 -28.99 -5.55 -11.76
CA LEU A 96 -28.63 -4.72 -12.93
C LEU A 96 -29.44 -5.09 -14.17
N ILE A 97 -29.71 -6.39 -14.35
CA ILE A 97 -30.51 -6.91 -15.47
C ILE A 97 -31.96 -6.48 -15.34
N SER A 98 -32.57 -6.68 -14.16
CA SER A 98 -33.96 -6.30 -13.91
C SER A 98 -34.21 -4.80 -14.04
N GLN A 99 -33.20 -3.96 -13.78
CA GLN A 99 -33.25 -2.51 -13.99
C GLN A 99 -32.91 -2.06 -15.42
N GLN A 100 -32.65 -3.00 -16.34
CA GLN A 100 -32.27 -2.71 -17.74
C GLN A 100 -31.04 -1.80 -17.87
N LEU A 101 -30.11 -1.90 -16.93
CA LEU A 101 -28.87 -1.10 -16.93
C LEU A 101 -27.76 -1.72 -17.78
N VAL A 102 -27.93 -2.98 -18.17
CA VAL A 102 -27.02 -3.76 -19.02
C VAL A 102 -27.84 -4.45 -20.11
N ASN A 103 -27.24 -4.58 -21.30
CA ASN A 103 -27.85 -5.31 -22.41
C ASN A 103 -27.32 -6.74 -22.43
N ILE A 104 -28.23 -7.71 -22.29
CA ILE A 104 -27.93 -9.13 -22.46
C ILE A 104 -28.63 -9.55 -23.74
N GLU A 105 -27.89 -9.59 -24.85
CA GLU A 105 -28.39 -10.07 -26.14
C GLU A 105 -28.49 -11.61 -26.16
N ASP A 106 -29.15 -12.20 -25.16
CA ASP A 106 -29.30 -13.65 -24.93
C ASP A 106 -27.98 -14.47 -25.01
N SER A 107 -26.84 -13.79 -24.89
CA SER A 107 -25.52 -14.39 -24.96
C SER A 107 -25.02 -14.74 -23.56
N TYR A 108 -24.65 -16.01 -23.37
CA TYR A 108 -24.00 -16.48 -22.14
C TYR A 108 -22.74 -15.65 -21.82
N GLU A 109 -22.00 -15.22 -22.85
CA GLU A 109 -20.81 -14.37 -22.73
C GLU A 109 -21.13 -12.96 -22.21
N ALA A 110 -22.29 -12.41 -22.58
CA ALA A 110 -22.75 -11.11 -22.08
C ALA A 110 -23.05 -11.20 -20.57
N LEU A 111 -23.71 -12.28 -20.12
CA LEU A 111 -23.96 -12.53 -18.71
C LEU A 111 -22.67 -12.66 -17.90
N LEU A 112 -21.69 -13.40 -18.41
CA LEU A 112 -20.36 -13.50 -17.76
C LEU A 112 -19.65 -12.15 -17.71
N SER A 113 -19.76 -11.33 -18.76
CA SER A 113 -19.17 -10.00 -18.79
C SER A 113 -19.83 -9.03 -17.79
N VAL A 114 -21.14 -9.17 -17.51
CA VAL A 114 -21.81 -8.42 -16.43
C VAL A 114 -21.27 -8.83 -15.07
N LYS A 115 -21.13 -10.14 -14.81
CA LYS A 115 -20.55 -10.66 -13.56
C LYS A 115 -19.12 -10.17 -13.35
N ASP A 116 -18.30 -10.20 -14.41
CA ASP A 116 -16.94 -9.66 -14.42
C ASP A 116 -16.91 -8.15 -14.15
N LEU A 117 -17.85 -7.38 -14.72
CA LEU A 117 -17.96 -5.95 -14.47
C LEU A 117 -18.33 -5.64 -13.01
N VAL A 118 -19.26 -6.41 -12.41
CA VAL A 118 -19.60 -6.30 -10.99
C VAL A 118 -18.38 -6.59 -10.11
N PHE A 119 -17.66 -7.67 -10.38
CA PHE A 119 -16.40 -8.00 -9.70
C PHE A 119 -15.36 -6.89 -9.84
N CYS A 120 -15.20 -6.33 -11.04
CA CYS A 120 -14.30 -5.21 -11.30
C CYS A 120 -14.64 -4.00 -10.40
N ILE A 121 -15.90 -3.58 -10.41
CA ILE A 121 -16.36 -2.41 -9.65
C ILE A 121 -16.23 -2.63 -8.13
N ILE A 122 -16.50 -3.84 -7.62
CA ILE A 122 -16.29 -4.18 -6.21
C ILE A 122 -14.80 -4.01 -5.82
N GLY A 123 -13.88 -4.54 -6.63
CA GLY A 123 -12.44 -4.40 -6.39
C GLY A 123 -12.00 -2.95 -6.33
N LEU A 124 -12.48 -2.13 -7.28
CA LEU A 124 -12.17 -0.70 -7.33
C LEU A 124 -12.80 0.09 -6.17
N GLN A 125 -14.05 -0.21 -5.80
CA GLN A 125 -14.77 0.44 -4.69
C GLN A 125 -14.17 0.17 -3.31
N THR A 126 -13.59 -1.03 -3.14
CA THR A 126 -13.00 -1.45 -1.87
C THR A 126 -11.49 -1.24 -1.82
N MET A 127 -10.83 -1.14 -2.98
CA MET A 127 -9.38 -1.16 -3.15
C MET A 127 -8.69 -2.38 -2.49
N LEU A 128 -9.43 -3.45 -2.17
CA LEU A 128 -8.85 -4.66 -1.58
C LEU A 128 -8.02 -5.44 -2.62
N TYR A 129 -8.40 -5.32 -3.89
CA TYR A 129 -7.73 -5.96 -5.01
C TYR A 129 -7.91 -5.17 -6.29
N GLN A 130 -7.02 -5.40 -7.26
CA GLN A 130 -7.22 -4.98 -8.64
C GLN A 130 -7.73 -6.17 -9.46
N PRO A 131 -8.81 -6.00 -10.24
CA PRO A 131 -9.30 -7.06 -11.12
C PRO A 131 -8.33 -7.28 -12.28
N CYS A 132 -8.25 -8.53 -12.75
CA CYS A 132 -7.49 -8.90 -13.94
C CYS A 132 -8.33 -9.83 -14.80
N PHE A 133 -8.48 -9.52 -16.08
CA PHE A 133 -9.23 -10.35 -17.02
C PHE A 133 -8.32 -10.75 -18.18
N ASP A 134 -8.15 -12.05 -18.36
CA ASP A 134 -7.49 -12.58 -19.56
C ASP A 134 -8.43 -12.47 -20.76
N ILE A 135 -7.86 -12.29 -21.94
CA ILE A 135 -8.58 -12.12 -23.21
C ILE A 135 -9.32 -13.41 -23.64
N GLY A 136 -9.06 -14.57 -23.01
CA GLY A 136 -9.46 -15.88 -23.56
C GLY A 136 -10.27 -16.84 -22.67
N ILE A 137 -10.54 -16.54 -21.39
CA ILE A 137 -11.32 -17.44 -20.52
C ILE A 137 -12.35 -16.63 -19.72
N PRO A 138 -13.60 -16.55 -20.19
CA PRO A 138 -14.68 -15.89 -19.46
C PRO A 138 -15.16 -16.77 -18.28
N GLY A 139 -15.66 -16.14 -17.22
CA GLY A 139 -16.31 -16.82 -16.09
C GLY A 139 -15.40 -17.21 -14.93
N GLY A 140 -14.16 -16.71 -14.85
CA GLY A 140 -13.30 -16.86 -13.68
C GLY A 140 -12.98 -15.52 -13.04
N TYR A 141 -13.03 -15.44 -11.71
CA TYR A 141 -12.68 -14.22 -10.99
C TYR A 141 -11.18 -14.22 -10.69
N ARG A 142 -10.44 -13.26 -11.24
CA ARG A 142 -8.99 -13.17 -11.05
C ARG A 142 -8.56 -11.80 -10.53
N ILE A 143 -7.63 -11.83 -9.59
CA ILE A 143 -6.96 -10.67 -9.03
C ILE A 143 -5.60 -10.49 -9.71
N LEU A 144 -5.26 -9.24 -10.01
CA LEU A 144 -3.95 -8.88 -10.54
C LEU A 144 -2.85 -9.21 -9.54
N ASP A 145 -1.79 -9.86 -10.03
CA ASP A 145 -0.58 -10.11 -9.26
C ASP A 145 0.31 -8.85 -9.21
N GLU A 146 0.03 -7.96 -8.26
CA GLU A 146 0.84 -6.77 -8.00
C GLU A 146 2.19 -7.08 -7.31
N MET A 147 2.38 -8.33 -6.87
CA MET A 147 3.51 -8.75 -6.06
C MET A 147 4.53 -9.59 -6.85
N ASN A 148 4.40 -9.61 -8.18
CA ASN A 148 5.34 -10.24 -9.12
C ASN A 148 5.64 -11.72 -8.78
N GLY A 149 4.61 -12.49 -8.47
CA GLY A 149 4.68 -13.92 -8.14
C GLY A 149 4.86 -14.21 -6.66
N TYR A 150 5.09 -13.20 -5.81
CA TYR A 150 5.12 -13.39 -4.37
C TYR A 150 3.69 -13.51 -3.82
N GLN A 151 3.35 -14.71 -3.35
CA GLN A 151 2.09 -14.96 -2.66
C GLN A 151 2.29 -14.63 -1.17
N GLY A 152 1.94 -13.39 -0.83
CA GLY A 152 1.93 -12.91 0.53
C GLY A 152 0.87 -13.58 1.39
N SER A 153 0.85 -13.20 2.66
CA SER A 153 -0.01 -13.85 3.66
C SER A 153 -1.50 -13.54 3.50
N THR A 154 -1.83 -12.51 2.72
CA THR A 154 -3.19 -12.02 2.49
C THR A 154 -3.90 -12.64 1.31
N ARG A 155 -3.15 -13.05 0.29
CA ARG A 155 -3.67 -13.53 -0.99
C ARG A 155 -3.22 -14.97 -1.18
N MET A 156 -4.03 -15.89 -0.70
CA MET A 156 -3.79 -17.33 -0.80
C MET A 156 -4.12 -17.86 -2.19
N SER A 157 -5.09 -17.23 -2.86
CA SER A 157 -5.42 -17.52 -4.26
C SER A 157 -5.65 -16.22 -5.01
N LEU A 158 -5.15 -16.15 -6.24
CA LEU A 158 -5.47 -15.06 -7.17
C LEU A 158 -6.67 -15.39 -8.06
N TYR A 159 -7.23 -16.59 -7.95
CA TYR A 159 -8.29 -17.09 -8.82
C TYR A 159 -9.42 -17.77 -8.04
N GLN A 160 -10.66 -17.53 -8.47
CA GLN A 160 -11.85 -18.26 -8.05
C GLN A 160 -12.71 -18.64 -9.24
N SER A 161 -13.43 -19.75 -9.13
CA SER A 161 -14.31 -20.25 -10.19
C SER A 161 -15.59 -19.42 -10.31
N SER A 162 -16.25 -19.50 -11.47
CA SER A 162 -17.54 -18.82 -11.73
C SER A 162 -18.58 -19.07 -10.64
N ASN A 163 -18.61 -20.29 -10.11
CA ASN A 163 -19.63 -20.74 -9.14
C ASN A 163 -19.51 -20.02 -7.80
N SER A 164 -18.37 -19.41 -7.50
CA SER A 164 -18.21 -18.58 -6.30
C SER A 164 -19.11 -17.34 -6.31
N SER A 165 -19.67 -16.94 -7.46
CA SER A 165 -20.50 -15.73 -7.59
C SER A 165 -21.78 -15.74 -6.76
N ALA A 166 -22.27 -16.93 -6.42
CA ALA A 166 -23.50 -17.13 -5.65
C ALA A 166 -23.29 -16.90 -4.13
N ARG A 167 -22.04 -16.95 -3.66
CA ARG A 167 -21.70 -16.76 -2.24
C ARG A 167 -21.89 -15.31 -1.83
N ASP A 168 -22.18 -15.10 -0.55
CA ASP A 168 -22.22 -13.76 0.02
C ASP A 168 -20.84 -13.08 -0.10
N LEU A 169 -20.82 -11.75 -0.23
CA LEU A 169 -19.62 -11.00 -0.57
C LEU A 169 -18.44 -11.23 0.40
N PRO A 170 -18.61 -11.26 1.73
CA PRO A 170 -17.51 -11.58 2.64
C PRO A 170 -16.94 -12.99 2.43
N GLU A 171 -17.79 -13.98 2.18
CA GLU A 171 -17.38 -15.36 1.90
C GLU A 171 -16.68 -15.48 0.54
N PHE A 172 -17.21 -14.79 -0.48
CA PHE A 172 -16.58 -14.67 -1.78
C PHE A 172 -15.18 -14.06 -1.66
N LEU A 173 -15.03 -12.93 -0.96
CA LEU A 173 -13.73 -12.25 -0.81
C LEU A 173 -12.73 -13.10 -0.01
N LEU A 174 -13.19 -13.79 1.03
CA LEU A 174 -12.36 -14.73 1.80
C LEU A 174 -11.79 -15.85 0.91
N GLY A 175 -12.48 -16.24 -0.18
CA GLY A 175 -12.00 -17.25 -1.12
C GLY A 175 -10.67 -16.90 -1.81
N PHE A 176 -10.25 -15.63 -1.81
CA PHE A 176 -8.94 -15.21 -2.30
C PHE A 176 -7.87 -15.16 -1.20
N GLY A 177 -8.27 -15.28 0.08
CA GLY A 177 -7.39 -15.21 1.24
C GLY A 177 -7.80 -14.13 2.25
N MET A 178 -6.97 -13.93 3.27
CA MET A 178 -7.20 -13.02 4.41
C MET A 178 -6.87 -11.56 4.07
N MET A 179 -7.58 -10.97 3.10
CA MET A 179 -7.37 -9.56 2.69
C MET A 179 -7.65 -8.57 3.82
N LEU A 180 -8.62 -8.90 4.67
CA LEU A 180 -8.94 -8.20 5.90
C LEU A 180 -8.64 -9.16 7.07
N PRO A 181 -7.41 -9.15 7.60
CA PRO A 181 -7.03 -10.08 8.66
C PRO A 181 -7.76 -9.71 9.96
N PRO A 182 -8.16 -10.68 10.79
CA PRO A 182 -8.63 -10.42 12.14
C PRO A 182 -7.47 -9.98 13.05
N PRO A 183 -7.77 -9.37 14.20
CA PRO A 183 -6.74 -8.88 15.12
C PRO A 183 -5.88 -10.01 15.67
N ASN A 184 -4.58 -9.75 15.82
CA ASN A 184 -3.57 -10.67 16.35
C ASN A 184 -3.48 -12.01 15.60
N TYR A 185 -3.77 -11.99 14.30
CA TYR A 185 -3.72 -13.16 13.45
C TYR A 185 -2.33 -13.40 12.85
N CYS A 186 -1.84 -14.64 12.97
CA CYS A 186 -0.62 -15.11 12.31
C CYS A 186 -1.00 -16.08 11.17
N PRO A 187 -0.93 -15.65 9.91
CA PRO A 187 -1.30 -16.46 8.75
C PRO A 187 -0.30 -17.58 8.41
N SER A 188 0.96 -17.46 8.84
CA SER A 188 2.01 -18.40 8.44
C SER A 188 1.96 -19.71 9.22
N ASP A 189 2.00 -20.82 8.49
CA ASP A 189 2.22 -22.17 9.02
C ASP A 189 3.70 -22.47 9.32
N ASN A 190 4.63 -21.62 8.90
CA ASN A 190 6.06 -21.78 9.20
C ASN A 190 6.36 -21.48 10.68
N ASP A 191 6.89 -22.48 11.39
CA ASP A 191 7.28 -22.39 12.79
C ASP A 191 8.24 -21.24 13.09
N ALA A 192 9.17 -20.93 12.18
CA ALA A 192 10.12 -19.83 12.36
C ALA A 192 9.41 -18.46 12.35
N GLU A 193 8.44 -18.27 11.46
CA GLU A 193 7.65 -17.03 11.40
C GLU A 193 6.71 -16.92 12.60
N ARG A 194 6.12 -18.03 13.02
CA ARG A 194 5.30 -18.11 14.22
C ARG A 194 6.11 -17.81 15.48
N HIS A 195 7.37 -18.26 15.53
CA HIS A 195 8.28 -17.91 16.60
C HIS A 195 8.59 -16.40 16.60
N ILE A 196 8.87 -15.80 15.44
CA ILE A 196 9.09 -14.34 15.32
C ILE A 196 7.85 -13.57 15.80
N PHE A 197 6.65 -13.97 15.38
CA PHE A 197 5.38 -13.37 15.78
C PHE A 197 5.15 -13.40 17.30
N ASN A 198 5.53 -14.49 17.96
CA ASN A 198 5.39 -14.67 19.40
C ASN A 198 6.49 -13.96 20.20
N GLN A 199 7.70 -13.86 19.63
CA GLN A 199 8.87 -13.29 20.29
C GLN A 199 8.88 -11.76 20.23
N ILE A 200 8.55 -11.17 19.08
CA ILE A 200 8.55 -9.72 18.89
C ILE A 200 7.21 -9.17 19.39
N LYS A 201 7.23 -8.58 20.58
CA LYS A 201 6.06 -7.96 21.21
C LYS A 201 6.03 -6.46 21.00
N THR A 202 7.19 -5.81 21.13
CA THR A 202 7.32 -4.38 20.94
C THR A 202 8.25 -4.07 19.78
N VAL A 203 8.03 -2.91 19.16
CA VAL A 203 8.92 -2.36 18.14
C VAL A 203 9.15 -0.89 18.40
N THR A 204 10.38 -0.44 18.17
CA THR A 204 10.63 1.00 18.15
C THR A 204 10.75 1.50 16.72
N PRO A 205 10.32 2.74 16.43
CA PRO A 205 10.41 3.32 15.08
C PRO A 205 11.81 3.25 14.49
N ASN A 206 12.85 3.41 15.32
CA ASN A 206 14.24 3.38 14.88
C ASN A 206 14.71 1.99 14.39
N ASP A 207 14.02 0.92 14.76
CA ASP A 207 14.40 -0.45 14.35
C ASP A 207 13.89 -0.78 12.94
N ILE A 208 12.76 -0.19 12.56
CA ILE A 208 12.05 -0.44 11.30
C ILE A 208 11.84 0.82 10.46
N ASP A 209 12.61 1.88 10.71
CA ASP A 209 12.52 3.09 9.91
C ASP A 209 13.06 2.85 8.48
N ALA A 210 12.54 3.61 7.52
CA ALA A 210 12.86 3.43 6.11
C ALA A 210 14.34 3.62 5.78
N HIS A 211 15.05 4.43 6.56
CA HIS A 211 16.49 4.59 6.37
C HIS A 211 17.23 3.32 6.78
N VAL A 212 16.91 2.72 7.94
CA VAL A 212 17.46 1.43 8.36
C VAL A 212 17.11 0.34 7.35
N LEU A 213 15.84 0.19 7.01
CA LEU A 213 15.36 -0.85 6.09
C LEU A 213 16.05 -0.74 4.72
N SER A 214 16.07 0.44 4.11
CA SER A 214 16.67 0.59 2.78
C SER A 214 18.19 0.59 2.79
N ARG A 215 18.83 1.33 3.70
CA ARG A 215 20.29 1.51 3.67
C ARG A 215 21.06 0.39 4.35
N LEU A 216 20.52 -0.19 5.42
CA LEU A 216 21.22 -1.21 6.21
C LEU A 216 20.76 -2.61 5.83
N CYS A 217 19.46 -2.80 5.62
CA CYS A 217 18.90 -4.11 5.29
C CYS A 217 18.81 -4.36 3.78
N GLY A 218 19.07 -3.35 2.93
CA GLY A 218 19.01 -3.49 1.47
C GLY A 218 17.59 -3.63 0.93
N LEU A 219 16.59 -3.26 1.72
CA LEU A 219 15.19 -3.45 1.40
C LEU A 219 14.70 -2.41 0.37
N LYS A 220 13.98 -2.89 -0.65
CA LYS A 220 13.34 -2.09 -1.69
C LYS A 220 11.89 -1.83 -1.34
N PHE A 221 11.40 -0.62 -1.64
CA PHE A 221 9.99 -0.28 -1.46
C PHE A 221 9.28 -0.33 -2.81
N GLN A 222 8.22 -1.12 -2.91
CA GLN A 222 7.35 -1.18 -4.08
C GLN A 222 5.98 -0.63 -3.71
N TRP A 223 5.54 0.40 -4.45
CA TRP A 223 4.23 1.03 -4.21
C TRP A 223 3.15 0.34 -5.02
N ILE A 224 2.10 -0.12 -4.35
CA ILE A 224 0.99 -0.90 -4.91
C ILE A 224 -0.35 -0.20 -4.68
N ASP A 225 -1.38 -0.62 -5.41
CA ASP A 225 -2.69 0.02 -5.42
C ASP A 225 -3.69 -0.71 -4.53
N SER A 226 -3.40 -1.96 -4.14
CA SER A 226 -4.28 -2.71 -3.27
C SER A 226 -3.95 -2.54 -1.79
N LEU A 227 -4.98 -2.23 -1.01
CA LEU A 227 -4.94 -2.06 0.44
C LEU A 227 -4.47 -3.34 1.15
N SER A 228 -4.98 -4.50 0.70
CA SER A 228 -4.75 -5.79 1.37
C SER A 228 -3.28 -6.15 1.49
N CYS A 229 -2.46 -5.79 0.49
CA CYS A 229 -1.04 -6.15 0.40
C CYS A 229 -0.09 -5.18 1.13
N HIS A 230 -0.60 -4.20 1.88
CA HIS A 230 0.23 -3.22 2.60
C HIS A 230 1.15 -3.89 3.65
N LEU A 231 2.45 -3.60 3.65
CA LEU A 231 3.50 -4.22 4.50
C LEU A 231 3.76 -5.71 4.25
N GLU A 232 3.29 -6.29 3.16
CA GLU A 232 3.76 -7.62 2.79
C GLU A 232 5.26 -7.57 2.44
N LEU A 233 6.02 -8.56 2.91
CA LEU A 233 7.48 -8.60 2.79
C LEU A 233 7.91 -9.85 2.02
N ASP A 234 8.42 -9.63 0.81
CA ASP A 234 9.15 -10.68 0.11
C ASP A 234 10.61 -10.69 0.59
N LYS A 235 10.94 -11.68 1.44
CA LYS A 235 12.28 -11.90 1.97
C LYS A 235 13.29 -12.27 0.87
N HIS A 236 12.85 -12.91 -0.21
CA HIS A 236 13.71 -13.37 -1.29
C HIS A 236 14.16 -12.21 -2.17
N SER A 237 13.21 -11.41 -2.68
CA SER A 237 13.56 -10.20 -3.45
C SER A 237 13.97 -9.01 -2.58
N SER A 238 13.81 -9.13 -1.25
CA SER A 238 14.02 -8.04 -0.29
C SER A 238 13.15 -6.82 -0.62
N THR A 239 11.88 -7.07 -0.93
CA THR A 239 10.92 -6.04 -1.34
C THR A 239 9.78 -5.95 -0.32
N LEU A 240 9.51 -4.73 0.15
CA LEU A 240 8.33 -4.41 0.96
C LEU A 240 7.29 -3.73 0.08
N PHE A 241 6.09 -4.28 0.08
CA PHE A 241 4.96 -3.74 -0.68
C PHE A 241 4.20 -2.74 0.18
N LEU A 242 3.97 -1.54 -0.35
CA LEU A 242 3.32 -0.44 0.35
C LEU A 242 2.15 0.10 -0.46
N TYR A 243 0.97 0.10 0.13
CA TYR A 243 -0.19 0.79 -0.43
C TYR A 243 0.10 2.29 -0.69
N ARG A 244 -0.43 2.85 -1.79
CA ARG A 244 -0.06 4.20 -2.23
C ARG A 244 -1.04 5.31 -1.82
N TYR A 245 -2.26 4.97 -1.37
CA TYR A 245 -3.36 5.95 -1.28
C TYR A 245 -3.96 6.12 0.13
N PRO A 246 -3.19 6.63 1.12
CA PRO A 246 -3.67 6.79 2.49
C PRO A 246 -4.93 7.67 2.64
N SER A 247 -5.22 8.60 1.74
CA SER A 247 -6.44 9.41 1.84
C SER A 247 -7.71 8.59 1.67
N PHE A 248 -7.64 7.44 0.99
CA PHE A 248 -8.74 6.48 0.93
C PHE A 248 -9.04 5.93 2.33
N CYS A 249 -8.00 5.58 3.11
CA CYS A 249 -8.17 5.17 4.51
C CYS A 249 -8.78 6.30 5.34
N ILE A 250 -8.26 7.53 5.19
CA ILE A 250 -8.76 8.70 5.93
C ILE A 250 -10.24 8.93 5.65
N SER A 251 -10.64 8.90 4.36
CA SER A 251 -12.02 9.18 3.96
C SER A 251 -12.99 8.08 4.40
N ASN A 252 -12.58 6.81 4.35
CA ASN A 252 -13.38 5.71 4.90
C ASN A 252 -13.59 5.86 6.41
N LEU A 253 -12.54 6.21 7.16
CA LEU A 253 -12.63 6.43 8.61
C LEU A 253 -13.55 7.60 8.97
N GLN A 254 -13.43 8.73 8.27
CA GLN A 254 -14.30 9.91 8.47
C GLN A 254 -15.78 9.56 8.22
N GLN A 255 -16.08 8.83 7.14
CA GLN A 255 -17.44 8.41 6.82
C GLN A 255 -18.02 7.47 7.88
N HIS A 256 -17.20 6.58 8.42
CA HIS A 256 -17.59 5.70 9.51
C HIS A 256 -17.86 6.47 10.82
N GLU A 257 -17.02 7.45 11.17
CA GLU A 257 -17.24 8.32 12.34
C GLU A 257 -18.52 9.16 12.21
N LEU A 258 -18.77 9.74 11.03
CA LEU A 258 -20.02 10.48 10.74
C LEU A 258 -21.27 9.60 10.80
N ARG A 259 -21.17 8.31 10.44
CA ARG A 259 -22.29 7.37 10.50
C ARG A 259 -22.72 7.12 11.93
N ASN A 260 -21.77 6.98 12.85
CA ASN A 260 -22.06 6.80 14.27
C ASN A 260 -22.77 8.03 14.88
N ILE A 261 -22.67 9.20 14.24
CA ILE A 261 -23.25 10.47 14.69
C ILE A 261 -24.59 10.81 13.97
N LYS A 262 -25.03 9.98 13.00
CA LYS A 262 -26.34 9.98 12.27
C LYS A 262 -26.38 10.57 10.85
N ASP A 263 -25.26 10.90 10.20
CA ASP A 263 -25.26 11.46 8.82
C ASP A 263 -24.28 10.77 7.84
N GLY A 264 -23.42 9.87 8.32
CA GLY A 264 -22.47 9.15 7.46
C GLY A 264 -23.08 7.99 6.68
N ARG A 265 -22.58 7.76 5.47
CA ARG A 265 -22.96 6.63 4.63
C ARG A 265 -22.03 5.45 4.85
N LYS A 266 -22.56 4.23 4.90
CA LYS A 266 -21.74 3.01 4.88
C LYS A 266 -20.96 2.96 3.56
N THR A 267 -19.64 2.76 3.64
CA THR A 267 -18.81 2.63 2.43
C THR A 267 -18.84 1.17 1.94
N ALA A 268 -18.49 0.96 0.67
CA ALA A 268 -18.44 -0.39 0.11
C ALA A 268 -17.45 -1.29 0.89
N LEU A 269 -16.33 -0.75 1.36
CA LEU A 269 -15.36 -1.48 2.17
C LEU A 269 -15.97 -2.00 3.48
N TYR A 270 -16.65 -1.15 4.24
CA TYR A 270 -17.32 -1.55 5.48
C TYR A 270 -18.50 -2.51 5.25
N SER A 271 -19.10 -2.50 4.06
CA SER A 271 -20.13 -3.46 3.68
C SER A 271 -19.61 -4.86 3.40
N CYS A 272 -18.32 -4.99 3.09
CA CYS A 272 -17.66 -6.30 2.93
C CYS A 272 -17.25 -6.93 4.28
N ALA A 273 -17.52 -6.28 5.40
CA ALA A 273 -17.30 -6.83 6.73
C ALA A 273 -18.24 -8.02 7.00
N SER A 274 -17.77 -9.01 7.75
CA SER A 274 -18.66 -10.05 8.26
C SER A 274 -19.59 -9.48 9.33
N GLY A 275 -20.82 -9.99 9.40
CA GLY A 275 -21.74 -9.64 10.48
C GLY A 275 -21.18 -10.08 11.83
N ALA A 276 -21.56 -9.39 12.92
CA ALA A 276 -21.09 -9.66 14.27
C ALA A 276 -21.35 -11.10 14.77
N ASN A 277 -22.29 -11.83 14.13
CA ASN A 277 -22.64 -13.21 14.45
C ASN A 277 -22.16 -14.22 13.37
N GLY A 278 -21.27 -13.79 12.48
CA GLY A 278 -20.71 -14.66 11.44
C GLY A 278 -19.87 -15.78 12.04
N THR A 279 -20.10 -17.01 11.61
CA THR A 279 -19.26 -18.18 11.97
C THR A 279 -17.90 -18.16 11.26
N LEU A 280 -17.75 -17.32 10.24
CA LEU A 280 -16.53 -17.14 9.46
C LEU A 280 -15.52 -16.26 10.22
N ARG A 281 -14.26 -16.69 10.27
CA ARG A 281 -13.15 -15.87 10.76
C ARG A 281 -12.75 -14.83 9.70
N TRP A 282 -13.58 -13.81 9.53
CA TRP A 282 -13.34 -12.65 8.67
C TRP A 282 -13.50 -11.36 9.46
N ALA A 283 -12.97 -10.24 8.95
CA ALA A 283 -13.00 -8.95 9.64
C ALA A 283 -14.43 -8.40 9.82
N ASN A 284 -14.70 -7.85 10.99
CA ASN A 284 -15.89 -7.03 11.28
C ASN A 284 -15.63 -5.53 11.00
N GLU A 285 -16.61 -4.65 11.25
CA GLU A 285 -16.45 -3.19 11.02
C GLU A 285 -15.37 -2.55 11.93
N GLU A 286 -15.20 -3.03 13.16
CA GLU A 286 -14.15 -2.55 14.06
C GLU A 286 -12.76 -2.97 13.56
N ASP A 287 -12.63 -4.19 13.06
CA ASP A 287 -11.38 -4.71 12.49
C ASP A 287 -10.95 -3.91 11.26
N ILE A 288 -11.89 -3.56 10.37
CA ILE A 288 -11.61 -2.68 9.23
C ILE A 288 -11.13 -1.31 9.72
N THR A 289 -11.81 -0.74 10.72
CA THR A 289 -11.43 0.55 11.31
C THR A 289 -10.02 0.50 11.90
N GLY A 290 -9.70 -0.58 12.62
CA GLY A 290 -8.38 -0.84 13.19
C GLY A 290 -7.31 -0.93 12.09
N LEU A 291 -7.52 -1.77 11.08
CA LEU A 291 -6.61 -1.94 9.96
C LEU A 291 -6.33 -0.62 9.24
N LEU A 292 -7.36 0.17 8.93
CA LEU A 292 -7.18 1.46 8.25
C LEU A 292 -6.36 2.44 9.08
N ARG A 293 -6.57 2.49 10.40
CA ARG A 293 -5.76 3.31 11.33
C ARG A 293 -4.33 2.82 11.42
N GLU A 294 -4.12 1.52 11.47
CA GLU A 294 -2.79 0.89 11.48
C GLU A 294 -2.01 1.16 10.20
N ILE A 295 -2.65 1.12 9.03
CA ILE A 295 -2.05 1.49 7.74
C ILE A 295 -1.59 2.95 7.78
N LEU A 296 -2.39 3.86 8.34
CA LEU A 296 -1.99 5.26 8.47
C LEU A 296 -0.81 5.45 9.44
N LEU A 297 -0.85 4.74 10.57
CA LEU A 297 0.19 4.80 11.59
C LEU A 297 1.50 4.18 11.11
N SER A 298 1.46 3.12 10.30
CA SER A 298 2.65 2.46 9.76
C SER A 298 3.50 3.41 8.89
N TYR A 299 2.87 4.29 8.11
CA TYR A 299 3.59 5.33 7.35
C TYR A 299 4.36 6.26 8.28
N ARG A 300 3.78 6.58 9.44
CA ARG A 300 4.44 7.41 10.45
C ARG A 300 5.63 6.69 11.08
N VAL A 301 5.46 5.42 11.45
CA VAL A 301 6.52 4.59 12.02
C VAL A 301 7.68 4.40 11.03
N ILE A 302 7.39 4.04 9.77
CA ILE A 302 8.41 3.73 8.76
C ILE A 302 9.06 5.02 8.23
N PHE A 303 8.29 6.05 7.89
CA PHE A 303 8.80 7.24 7.20
C PHE A 303 8.73 8.51 8.04
N GLY A 304 7.59 8.75 8.68
CA GLY A 304 7.20 10.06 9.22
C GLY A 304 8.02 10.54 10.42
N GLN A 305 8.30 9.66 11.38
CA GLN A 305 8.91 10.03 12.66
C GLN A 305 10.39 10.41 12.53
N ASN A 306 11.18 9.62 11.78
CA ASN A 306 12.62 9.84 11.63
C ASN A 306 12.97 10.80 10.47
N LYS A 307 13.81 11.82 10.74
CA LYS A 307 14.28 12.78 9.72
C LYS A 307 15.00 12.12 8.53
N ARG A 308 15.77 11.05 8.79
CA ARG A 308 16.49 10.33 7.73
C ARG A 308 15.51 9.59 6.81
N SER A 309 14.51 8.95 7.39
CA SER A 309 13.46 8.23 6.67
C SER A 309 12.61 9.14 5.80
N ARG A 310 12.26 10.35 6.29
CA ARG A 310 11.62 11.38 5.45
C ARG A 310 12.46 11.78 4.23
N THR A 311 13.78 11.75 4.35
CA THR A 311 14.70 12.03 3.23
C THR A 311 14.74 10.87 2.24
N VAL A 312 14.65 9.62 2.72
CA VAL A 312 14.50 8.44 1.86
C VAL A 312 13.18 8.52 1.09
N PHE A 313 12.07 8.80 1.76
CA PHE A 313 10.75 8.91 1.13
C PHE A 313 10.74 9.89 -0.06
N ARG A 314 11.33 11.09 0.09
CA ARG A 314 11.41 12.09 -0.99
C ARG A 314 12.15 11.59 -2.24
N LYS A 315 13.01 10.57 -2.10
CA LYS A 315 13.73 9.95 -3.21
C LYS A 315 12.94 8.81 -3.88
N LEU A 316 12.01 8.18 -3.16
CA LEU A 316 11.25 7.03 -3.66
C LEU A 316 10.24 7.39 -4.75
N ARG A 317 9.76 8.65 -4.78
CA ARG A 317 8.81 9.18 -5.79
C ARG A 317 7.67 8.18 -6.10
N PRO A 318 6.75 7.95 -5.15
CA PRO A 318 5.70 6.92 -5.26
C PRO A 318 4.83 6.99 -6.53
N PHE A 319 4.70 8.18 -7.13
CA PHE A 319 3.80 8.43 -8.27
C PHE A 319 4.54 8.73 -9.59
N THR A 320 5.81 8.32 -9.75
CA THR A 320 6.62 8.73 -10.92
C THR A 320 6.01 8.35 -12.27
N SER A 321 5.28 7.23 -12.34
CA SER A 321 4.61 6.73 -13.56
C SER A 321 3.17 7.23 -13.72
N ILE A 322 2.70 8.11 -12.83
CA ILE A 322 1.28 8.49 -12.72
C ILE A 322 1.16 10.00 -12.95
N SER A 323 0.13 10.40 -13.70
CA SER A 323 -0.21 11.81 -13.88
C SER A 323 -0.48 12.49 -12.55
N ASN A 324 -0.17 13.79 -12.43
CA ASN A 324 -0.42 14.57 -11.21
C ASN A 324 -1.87 14.50 -10.71
N ARG A 325 -2.83 14.23 -11.61
CA ARG A 325 -4.25 14.02 -11.26
C ARG A 325 -4.46 12.79 -10.37
N GLY A 326 -3.64 11.75 -10.52
CA GLY A 326 -3.70 10.53 -9.72
C GLY A 326 -2.84 10.54 -8.45
N HIS A 327 -2.28 11.70 -8.07
CA HIS A 327 -1.41 11.79 -6.89
C HIS A 327 -2.24 12.01 -5.63
N ASP A 328 -2.12 11.10 -4.67
CA ASP A 328 -2.61 11.33 -3.32
C ASP A 328 -1.62 12.20 -2.53
N GLN A 329 -2.07 13.43 -2.24
CA GLN A 329 -1.28 14.42 -1.52
C GLN A 329 -1.02 14.02 -0.05
N ASN A 330 -1.93 13.25 0.57
CA ASN A 330 -1.81 12.84 1.97
C ASN A 330 -0.62 11.90 2.20
N LEU A 331 -0.20 11.14 1.19
CA LEU A 331 0.99 10.29 1.29
C LEU A 331 2.24 11.14 1.55
N ALA A 332 2.39 12.26 0.84
CA ALA A 332 3.52 13.15 1.05
C ALA A 332 3.49 13.84 2.42
N GLU A 333 2.29 14.10 2.96
CA GLU A 333 2.13 14.67 4.29
C GLU A 333 2.52 13.67 5.39
N LEU A 334 1.97 12.46 5.34
CA LEU A 334 2.22 11.39 6.31
C LEU A 334 3.68 10.94 6.30
N CYS A 335 4.30 10.78 5.13
CA CYS A 335 5.66 10.26 5.05
C CYS A 335 6.75 11.35 5.01
N GLY A 336 6.42 12.56 4.54
CA GLY A 336 7.40 13.59 4.19
C GLY A 336 7.53 14.74 5.17
N LYS A 337 6.54 14.97 6.04
CA LYS A 337 6.50 16.09 7.01
C LYS A 337 6.72 15.59 8.44
N LYS A 338 7.35 16.42 9.29
CA LYS A 338 7.57 16.10 10.72
C LYS A 338 6.24 16.13 11.47
N ARG A 339 5.49 17.22 11.31
CA ARG A 339 4.11 17.38 11.75
C ARG A 339 3.23 17.35 10.51
N PHE A 340 2.08 16.71 10.61
CA PHE A 340 1.09 16.63 9.54
C PHE A 340 -0.26 16.99 10.15
N ASN A 341 -1.12 17.60 9.34
CA ASN A 341 -2.46 17.97 9.76
C ASN A 341 -3.40 16.91 9.20
N CYS A 342 -3.63 15.84 9.95
CA CYS A 342 -4.70 14.90 9.64
C CYS A 342 -5.91 15.24 10.50
N SER A 343 -7.11 15.09 9.95
CA SER A 343 -8.36 15.18 10.70
C SER A 343 -8.50 14.07 11.75
N LEU A 344 -7.70 13.01 11.64
CA LEU A 344 -7.73 11.84 12.52
C LEU A 344 -6.60 11.91 13.56
N THR A 345 -6.92 11.53 14.79
CA THR A 345 -5.95 11.41 15.87
C THR A 345 -5.10 10.15 15.68
N LEU A 346 -3.85 10.32 15.23
CA LEU A 346 -2.85 9.25 15.21
C LEU A 346 -1.85 9.49 16.34
N VAL A 347 -1.73 8.52 17.25
CA VAL A 347 -0.84 8.62 18.42
C VAL A 347 0.55 8.10 18.05
N GLU A 348 1.52 9.01 17.99
CA GLU A 348 2.92 8.64 17.83
C GLU A 348 3.54 8.26 19.17
N GLN A 349 4.19 7.10 19.24
CA GLN A 349 4.84 6.57 20.43
C GLN A 349 6.32 6.29 20.16
N GLU A 350 7.15 6.33 21.20
CA GLU A 350 8.58 6.00 21.09
C GLU A 350 8.84 4.48 20.97
N GLU A 351 7.89 3.70 21.48
CA GLU A 351 7.83 2.25 21.46
C GLU A 351 6.36 1.86 21.28
N TYR A 352 6.10 0.87 20.43
CA TYR A 352 4.77 0.38 20.10
C TYR A 352 4.63 -1.06 20.58
N ASP A 353 3.53 -1.38 21.25
CA ASP A 353 3.11 -2.75 21.50
C ASP A 353 2.35 -3.27 20.28
N LEU A 354 2.91 -4.25 19.59
CA LEU A 354 2.33 -4.76 18.35
C LEU A 354 0.94 -5.39 18.54
N ALA A 355 0.64 -5.93 19.73
CA ALA A 355 -0.66 -6.55 19.98
C ALA A 355 -1.79 -5.53 20.21
N VAL A 356 -1.41 -4.31 20.62
CA VAL A 356 -2.34 -3.23 20.99
C VAL A 356 -2.39 -2.15 19.90
N ASP A 357 -1.23 -1.69 19.44
CA ASP A 357 -1.11 -0.60 18.48
C ASP A 357 -1.23 -1.07 17.03
N PHE A 358 -0.88 -2.33 16.75
CA PHE A 358 -0.92 -2.92 15.41
C PHE A 358 -1.53 -4.33 15.34
N PRO A 359 -2.69 -4.62 15.97
CA PRO A 359 -3.24 -5.97 15.98
C PRO A 359 -3.42 -6.59 14.59
N HIS A 360 -3.79 -5.83 13.57
CA HIS A 360 -4.06 -6.37 12.21
C HIS A 360 -2.78 -6.50 11.37
N LEU A 361 -1.83 -5.57 11.51
CA LEU A 361 -0.54 -5.57 10.83
C LEU A 361 0.57 -6.23 11.65
N ARG A 362 0.25 -6.77 12.83
CA ARG A 362 1.22 -7.35 13.79
C ARG A 362 2.13 -8.36 13.13
N SER A 363 1.57 -9.31 12.39
CA SER A 363 2.33 -10.36 11.70
C SER A 363 3.32 -9.76 10.70
N ARG A 364 2.88 -8.79 9.89
CA ARG A 364 3.70 -8.11 8.89
C ARG A 364 4.81 -7.28 9.53
N ILE A 365 4.51 -6.54 10.59
CA ILE A 365 5.49 -5.71 11.30
C ILE A 365 6.49 -6.58 12.07
N ALA A 366 6.04 -7.66 12.71
CA ALA A 366 6.93 -8.61 13.38
C ALA A 366 7.89 -9.27 12.37
N LEU A 367 7.40 -9.69 11.20
CA LEU A 367 8.23 -10.22 10.14
C LEU A 367 9.25 -9.19 9.62
N LEU A 368 8.84 -7.94 9.46
CA LEU A 368 9.72 -6.84 9.06
C LEU A 368 10.80 -6.54 10.11
N ALA A 369 10.43 -6.51 11.39
CA ALA A 369 11.35 -6.32 12.51
C ALA A 369 12.33 -7.49 12.64
N GLY A 370 11.85 -8.72 12.46
CA GLY A 370 12.68 -9.94 12.42
C GLY A 370 13.67 -9.91 11.25
N TYR A 371 13.20 -9.52 10.06
CA TYR A 371 14.06 -9.32 8.89
C TYR A 371 15.14 -8.27 9.15
N ALA A 372 14.77 -7.09 9.68
CA ALA A 372 15.71 -6.03 10.01
C ALA A 372 16.75 -6.51 11.04
N SER A 373 16.30 -7.20 12.09
CA SER A 373 17.16 -7.76 13.14
C SER A 373 18.17 -8.77 12.60
N SER A 374 17.76 -9.62 11.64
CA SER A 374 18.62 -10.64 11.03
C SER A 374 19.67 -10.07 10.07
N LYS A 375 19.39 -8.92 9.44
CA LYS A 375 20.27 -8.28 8.45
C LYS A 375 21.18 -7.23 9.05
N GLN A 376 20.90 -6.76 10.26
CA GLN A 376 21.79 -5.84 10.95
C GLN A 376 23.09 -6.55 11.32
N PRO A 377 24.27 -6.03 10.94
CA PRO A 377 25.55 -6.64 11.30
C PRO A 377 25.72 -6.62 12.82
N HIS A 378 25.60 -7.79 13.45
CA HIS A 378 25.96 -8.03 14.84
C HIS A 378 27.47 -7.90 14.97
N SER A 379 28.00 -6.87 15.65
CA SER A 379 29.32 -6.93 16.31
C SER A 379 29.71 -5.60 16.99
N LEU A 380 29.85 -4.48 16.28
CA LEU A 380 30.32 -3.21 16.90
C LEU A 380 29.49 -1.99 16.52
N ARG A 381 28.68 -2.11 15.47
CA ARG A 381 27.82 -1.03 14.98
C ARG A 381 26.56 -0.82 15.83
N ARG A 382 26.09 -1.84 16.56
CA ARG A 382 25.01 -1.69 17.56
C ARG A 382 25.42 -0.74 18.68
N LEU A 383 26.64 -0.85 19.21
CA LEU A 383 27.20 0.11 20.17
C LEU A 383 27.47 1.51 19.55
N TRP A 384 27.85 1.57 18.28
CA TRP A 384 28.04 2.86 17.58
C TRP A 384 26.70 3.60 17.38
N HIS A 385 25.66 2.91 16.90
CA HIS A 385 24.36 3.52 16.55
C HIS A 385 23.42 3.67 17.75
N ASP A 386 23.63 2.91 18.83
CA ASP A 386 22.87 3.02 20.07
C ASP A 386 23.33 4.25 20.87
N ARG A 387 22.93 5.43 20.40
CA ARG A 387 22.89 6.67 21.19
C ARG A 387 21.69 6.68 22.16
N ARG A 388 20.91 5.59 22.20
CA ARG A 388 19.61 5.50 22.89
C ARG A 388 19.80 4.95 24.31
N ASN A 389 20.71 3.99 24.51
CA ASN A 389 21.26 3.62 25.81
C ASN A 389 22.48 4.47 26.17
N SER A 390 22.22 5.71 26.59
CA SER A 390 23.26 6.67 27.02
C SER A 390 24.33 6.09 27.98
N PRO A 391 24.01 5.23 28.97
CA PRO A 391 25.01 4.72 29.91
C PRO A 391 26.01 3.74 29.27
N THR A 392 25.52 2.79 28.46
CA THR A 392 26.35 1.75 27.84
C THR A 392 27.24 2.31 26.74
N TRP A 393 26.75 3.31 26.01
CA TRP A 393 27.52 4.07 25.03
C TRP A 393 28.68 4.83 25.69
N LEU A 394 28.41 5.55 26.79
CA LEU A 394 29.44 6.26 27.54
C LEU A 394 30.48 5.32 28.15
N ALA A 395 30.06 4.17 28.70
CA ALA A 395 30.96 3.18 29.28
C ALA A 395 31.93 2.60 28.24
N TYR A 396 31.43 2.29 27.04
CA TYR A 396 32.27 1.79 25.93
C TYR A 396 33.31 2.83 25.49
N TRP A 397 32.91 4.08 25.23
CA TRP A 397 33.83 5.13 24.82
C TRP A 397 34.82 5.50 25.91
N SER A 398 34.38 5.50 27.17
CA SER A 398 35.27 5.70 28.31
C SER A 398 36.34 4.60 28.36
N ALA A 399 35.94 3.33 28.27
CA ALA A 399 36.88 2.20 28.28
C ALA A 399 37.89 2.27 27.12
N LEU A 400 37.43 2.68 25.92
CA LEU A 400 38.29 2.81 24.74
C LEU A 400 39.31 3.95 24.90
N VAL A 401 38.88 5.11 25.39
CA VAL A 401 39.76 6.27 25.62
C VAL A 401 40.73 5.99 26.77
N PHE A 402 40.26 5.47 27.91
CA PHE A 402 41.13 5.14 29.05
C PHE A 402 42.11 4.01 28.71
N GLY A 403 41.68 3.00 27.94
CA GLY A 403 42.54 1.93 27.47
C GLY A 403 43.64 2.44 26.52
N PHE A 404 43.29 3.31 25.58
CA PHE A 404 44.27 3.93 24.67
C PHE A 404 45.27 4.81 25.41
N MET A 405 44.79 5.64 26.34
CA MET A 405 45.66 6.49 27.17
C MET A 405 46.60 5.66 28.05
N GLY A 406 46.12 4.54 28.62
CA GLY A 406 46.94 3.61 29.38
C GLY A 406 48.06 3.00 28.53
N LEU A 407 47.73 2.54 27.32
CA LEU A 407 48.72 1.98 26.38
C LEU A 407 49.80 3.00 26.01
N LEU A 408 49.39 4.24 25.74
CA LEU A 408 50.30 5.33 25.37
C LEU A 408 51.25 5.71 26.52
N LEU A 409 50.74 5.74 27.76
CA LEU A 409 51.55 5.98 28.94
C LEU A 409 52.59 4.88 29.15
N VAL A 410 52.22 3.61 28.98
CA VAL A 410 53.16 2.47 29.08
C VAL A 410 54.26 2.57 28.01
N LEU A 411 53.90 2.98 26.78
CA LEU A 411 54.86 3.17 25.70
C LEU A 411 55.84 4.32 26.00
N ILE A 412 55.34 5.43 26.55
CA ILE A 412 56.19 6.56 26.95
C ILE A 412 57.13 6.15 28.09
N GLN A 413 56.61 5.45 29.10
CA GLN A 413 57.41 4.99 30.24
C GLN A 413 58.52 4.02 29.81
N THR A 414 58.21 3.08 28.91
CA THR A 414 59.22 2.15 28.39
C THR A 414 60.29 2.86 27.58
N VAL A 415 59.94 3.88 26.77
CA VAL A 415 60.93 4.71 26.07
C VAL A 415 61.83 5.46 27.05
N PHE A 416 61.27 6.09 28.09
CA PHE A 416 62.07 6.78 29.11
C PHE A 416 63.02 5.83 29.85
N GLN A 417 62.58 4.62 30.19
CA GLN A 417 63.43 3.61 30.83
C GLN A 417 64.59 3.16 29.93
N ILE A 418 64.34 2.99 28.63
CA ILE A 418 65.39 2.64 27.67
C ILE A 418 66.42 3.77 27.55
N LEU A 419 65.96 5.03 27.46
CA LEU A 419 66.87 6.19 27.38
C LEU A 419 67.75 6.31 28.63
N GLN A 420 67.16 6.16 29.82
CA GLN A 420 67.92 6.18 31.09
C GLN A 420 68.95 5.04 31.16
N TYR A 421 68.58 3.84 30.71
CA TYR A 421 69.51 2.72 30.66
C TYR A 421 70.68 2.96 29.69
N VAL A 422 70.41 3.53 28.51
CA VAL A 422 71.45 3.85 27.53
C VAL A 422 72.40 4.94 28.04
N ASP A 423 71.87 5.99 28.67
CA ASP A 423 72.71 7.05 29.26
C ASP A 423 73.57 6.50 30.40
N GLN A 424 73.01 5.64 31.26
CA GLN A 424 73.77 5.01 32.35
C GLN A 424 74.90 4.10 31.84
N VAL A 425 74.63 3.25 30.83
CA VAL A 425 75.66 2.40 30.22
C VAL A 425 76.75 3.23 29.52
N ARG A 426 76.37 4.36 28.93
CA ARG A 426 77.31 5.29 28.29
C ARG A 426 78.19 6.01 29.31
N ASP A 427 77.66 6.37 30.48
CA ASP A 427 78.43 6.97 31.56
C ASP A 427 79.38 5.96 32.23
N ASP A 428 79.01 4.68 32.29
CA ASP A 428 79.89 3.60 32.81
C ASP A 428 81.04 3.21 31.84
N HIS A 429 81.01 3.66 30.59
CA HIS A 429 82.04 3.37 29.57
C HIS A 429 83.00 4.55 29.27
N ASN A 430 82.78 5.72 29.87
CA ASN A 430 83.73 6.85 29.86
C ASN A 430 84.46 6.94 31.21
#